data_AF-A0A182XGA9-F1
#
_entry.id   AF-A0A182XGA9-F1
#
_cell.length_a   1.000
_cell.length_b   1.000
_cell.length_c   1.000
_cell.angle_alpha   90.00
_cell.angle_beta   90.00
_cell.angle_gamma   90.00
#
_symmetry.space_group_name_H-M   'P 1'
#
loop_
_entity.id
_entity.type
_entity.pdbx_description
1 polymer ?
#
loop_
_entity_poly.entity_id
_entity_poly.type
_entity_poly.pdbx_seq_one_letter_code
_entity_poly.pdbx_strand_id
1 'polypeptide(L)'
;MSAADRACAVVLDRLLLVLVLLSPYGCGELGSSQPGLIRVEHEQGPALSASSQLCGGSTLTAPHGIISTPNFPARFPVPISCTWIIDASAIVGANVSIVLYLTQQYVLGGLRFTEYMYYSDDYKVPSMNVYELSEDDVTSVPWIRFGSPYLEVRFTMDSLYGTHLRALDRLLDVYGFNITYEVDTVKPHTCNALRCRFLGNCYAKPDYS
;
A
#
# COMPACT_ATOMS: atom_id res chain seq x y z
N MET A 1 11.76 34.37 -15.90
CA MET A 1 10.36 34.76 -15.70
C MET A 1 9.65 33.64 -14.96
N SER A 2 9.17 33.93 -13.74
CA SER A 2 8.35 33.15 -12.77
C SER A 2 8.78 31.69 -12.50
N ALA A 3 9.26 31.23 -11.33
CA ALA A 3 8.98 31.52 -9.92
C ALA A 3 7.53 31.27 -9.47
N ALA A 4 7.31 30.17 -8.74
CA ALA A 4 6.35 29.99 -7.63
C ALA A 4 6.52 28.59 -7.01
N ASP A 5 7.47 28.43 -6.09
CA ASP A 5 7.18 28.11 -4.68
C ASP A 5 5.79 28.53 -4.20
N ARG A 6 5.08 27.61 -3.52
CA ARG A 6 4.30 27.93 -2.32
C ARG A 6 3.91 26.70 -1.50
N ALA A 7 4.32 26.78 -0.25
CA ALA A 7 4.05 25.93 0.88
C ALA A 7 2.56 25.62 1.13
N CYS A 8 2.35 24.46 1.74
CA CYS A 8 1.11 24.06 2.39
C CYS A 8 0.88 24.97 3.61
N ALA A 9 -0.14 25.83 3.55
CA ALA A 9 -0.47 26.76 4.63
C ALA A 9 -1.65 26.23 5.46
N VAL A 10 -1.42 26.22 6.77
CA VAL A 10 -2.38 25.96 7.86
C VAL A 10 -3.50 27.00 7.80
N VAL A 11 -4.74 26.56 7.71
CA VAL A 11 -5.92 27.44 7.85
C VAL A 11 -6.17 27.67 9.33
N LEU A 12 -5.79 28.86 9.81
CA LEU A 12 -6.18 29.37 11.12
C LEU A 12 -7.06 30.62 10.95
N ASP A 13 -8.25 30.48 11.54
CA ASP A 13 -9.32 31.42 11.87
C ASP A 13 -8.97 32.93 11.93
N ARG A 14 -9.84 33.79 11.34
CA ARG A 14 -10.61 34.88 12.01
C ARG A 14 -11.15 35.97 11.06
N LEU A 15 -12.46 36.21 11.23
CA LEU A 15 -13.22 37.46 11.16
C LEU A 15 -13.46 38.21 9.82
N LEU A 16 -14.74 38.30 9.45
CA LEU A 16 -15.35 39.59 9.10
C LEU A 16 -16.84 39.64 9.52
N LEU A 17 -17.16 40.68 10.28
CA LEU A 17 -18.44 40.99 10.89
C LEU A 17 -19.52 41.36 9.86
N VAL A 18 -20.74 40.86 10.05
CA VAL A 18 -21.98 41.55 9.63
C VAL A 18 -22.98 41.52 10.80
N LEU A 19 -23.56 42.69 11.09
CA LEU A 19 -24.33 43.04 12.28
C LEU A 19 -25.78 42.50 12.27
N VAL A 20 -26.12 41.84 13.38
CA VAL A 20 -27.34 41.89 14.21
C VAL A 20 -28.67 42.37 13.59
N LEU A 21 -29.68 41.49 13.65
CA LEU A 21 -31.04 41.88 14.04
C LEU A 21 -31.58 40.90 15.10
N LEU A 22 -32.06 41.48 16.20
CA LEU A 22 -32.63 40.84 17.38
C LEU A 22 -34.13 40.54 17.17
N SER A 23 -34.59 39.35 17.60
CA SER A 23 -35.83 39.23 18.35
C SER A 23 -35.96 37.88 19.05
N PRO A 24 -36.75 37.83 20.15
CA PRO A 24 -36.54 36.93 21.28
C PRO A 24 -37.53 35.76 21.27
N TYR A 25 -37.57 35.03 22.39
CA TYR A 25 -38.54 34.00 22.80
C TYR A 25 -38.16 32.55 22.49
N GLY A 26 -38.07 31.75 23.57
CA GLY A 26 -38.34 30.32 23.52
C GLY A 26 -37.34 29.43 24.24
N CYS A 27 -37.35 29.45 25.57
CA CYS A 27 -36.88 28.33 26.38
C CYS A 27 -38.01 27.30 26.47
N GLY A 28 -37.75 26.00 26.24
CA GLY A 28 -38.76 24.94 26.30
C GLY A 28 -38.14 23.56 26.58
N GLU A 29 -38.78 22.83 27.48
CA GLU A 29 -38.29 21.73 28.33
C GLU A 29 -38.18 20.31 27.73
N LEU A 30 -37.56 19.46 28.55
CA LEU A 30 -37.54 17.99 28.65
C LEU A 30 -38.84 17.23 28.30
N GLY A 31 -38.63 15.98 27.85
CA GLY A 31 -39.60 14.88 27.83
C GLY A 31 -39.76 14.30 26.42
N SER A 32 -39.82 13.01 26.15
CA SER A 32 -39.98 11.81 26.97
C SER A 32 -39.62 10.60 26.09
N SER A 33 -39.29 9.51 26.76
CA SER A 33 -39.05 8.16 26.27
C SER A 33 -39.97 7.63 25.15
N GLN A 34 -39.39 6.86 24.23
CA GLN A 34 -39.99 5.59 23.81
C GLN A 34 -38.92 4.56 23.39
N PRO A 35 -39.02 3.31 23.87
CA PRO A 35 -38.05 2.24 23.63
C PRO A 35 -38.38 1.48 22.34
N GLY A 36 -37.35 1.08 21.59
CA GLY A 36 -37.58 0.30 20.37
C GLY A 36 -36.31 -0.27 19.77
N LEU A 37 -36.19 -1.60 19.88
CA LEU A 37 -35.41 -2.50 19.03
C LEU A 37 -33.88 -2.47 19.15
N ILE A 38 -33.35 -3.20 20.13
CA ILE A 38 -32.00 -3.77 19.97
C ILE A 38 -32.13 -4.93 18.98
N ARG A 39 -31.67 -4.67 17.75
CA ARG A 39 -31.31 -5.70 16.77
C ARG A 39 -30.09 -6.44 17.34
N VAL A 40 -30.31 -7.63 17.88
CA VAL A 40 -29.20 -8.58 18.12
C VAL A 40 -28.80 -9.07 16.74
N GLU A 41 -27.88 -8.34 16.11
CA GLU A 41 -27.21 -8.83 14.93
C GLU A 41 -26.14 -9.82 15.38
N HIS A 42 -26.52 -11.09 15.26
CA HIS A 42 -25.69 -12.23 14.90
C HIS A 42 -24.16 -12.02 14.98
N GLU A 43 -23.53 -12.72 15.93
CA GLU A 43 -22.10 -13.05 15.88
C GLU A 43 -21.80 -13.88 14.63
N GLN A 44 -21.62 -13.20 13.51
CA GLN A 44 -21.06 -13.75 12.28
C GLN A 44 -19.74 -13.02 12.03
N GLY A 45 -18.68 -13.60 12.59
CA GLY A 45 -17.34 -13.04 12.53
C GLY A 45 -16.90 -12.77 11.09
N PRO A 46 -16.35 -11.58 10.81
CA PRO A 46 -15.63 -11.33 9.56
C PRO A 46 -14.28 -10.68 9.86
N ALA A 47 -13.30 -11.44 10.34
CA ALA A 47 -11.93 -10.90 10.48
C ALA A 47 -11.11 -11.01 9.18
N LEU A 48 -11.45 -11.94 8.28
CA LEU A 48 -10.66 -12.19 7.06
C LEU A 48 -11.15 -11.35 5.87
N SER A 49 -12.47 -11.21 5.68
CA SER A 49 -13.07 -10.49 4.55
C SER A 49 -12.91 -8.95 4.62
N ALA A 50 -12.90 -8.38 5.83
CA ALA A 50 -12.69 -6.94 6.00
C ALA A 50 -11.24 -6.52 5.68
N SER A 51 -10.27 -7.43 5.84
CA SER A 51 -8.85 -7.15 5.58
C SER A 51 -8.50 -7.07 4.09
N SER A 52 -9.14 -7.89 3.24
CA SER A 52 -8.96 -7.86 1.79
C SER A 52 -9.68 -6.67 1.12
N GLN A 53 -10.63 -6.03 1.80
CA GLN A 53 -11.23 -4.76 1.34
C GLN A 53 -10.29 -3.56 1.56
N LEU A 54 -9.30 -3.66 2.45
CA LEU A 54 -8.36 -2.58 2.76
C LEU A 54 -7.16 -2.57 1.81
N CYS A 55 -6.79 -3.72 1.23
CA CYS A 55 -5.67 -3.88 0.32
C CYS A 55 -5.84 -5.12 -0.57
N GLY A 56 -5.27 -5.08 -1.78
CA GLY A 56 -5.29 -6.22 -2.68
C GLY A 56 -6.62 -6.40 -3.43
N GLY A 57 -6.97 -7.65 -3.71
CA GLY A 57 -8.19 -8.03 -4.44
C GLY A 57 -8.24 -7.58 -5.89
N SER A 58 -7.13 -7.03 -6.40
CA SER A 58 -7.07 -6.36 -7.70
C SER A 58 -6.14 -7.11 -8.64
N THR A 59 -6.59 -7.27 -9.88
CA THR A 59 -5.75 -7.71 -11.01
C THR A 59 -5.19 -6.47 -11.71
N LEU A 60 -3.87 -6.40 -11.77
CA LEU A 60 -3.09 -5.30 -12.31
C LEU A 60 -2.63 -5.69 -13.71
N THR A 61 -3.22 -5.05 -14.73
CA THR A 61 -2.94 -5.33 -16.15
C THR A 61 -2.10 -4.24 -16.82
N ALA A 62 -1.85 -3.13 -16.11
CA ALA A 62 -0.99 -2.08 -16.60
C ALA A 62 0.47 -2.58 -16.67
N PRO A 63 1.28 -2.12 -17.64
CA PRO A 63 2.68 -2.53 -17.77
C PRO A 63 3.56 -2.00 -16.62
N HIS A 64 3.07 -1.09 -15.81
CA HIS A 64 3.75 -0.59 -14.62
C HIS A 64 2.73 -0.14 -13.58
N GLY A 65 3.15 -0.09 -12.33
CA GLY A 65 2.33 0.47 -11.25
C GLY A 65 2.94 0.26 -9.87
N ILE A 66 2.11 0.49 -8.85
CA ILE A 66 2.50 0.41 -7.44
C ILE A 66 1.66 -0.65 -6.72
N ILE A 67 2.32 -1.38 -5.82
CA ILE A 67 1.71 -2.22 -4.79
C ILE A 67 2.17 -1.69 -3.44
N SER A 68 1.24 -1.24 -2.60
CA SER A 68 1.57 -0.68 -1.29
C SER A 68 0.66 -1.19 -0.20
N THR A 69 1.17 -1.21 1.03
CA THR A 69 0.33 -1.38 2.22
C THR A 69 -0.63 -0.20 2.39
N PRO A 70 -1.79 -0.38 3.04
CA PRO A 70 -2.67 0.72 3.40
C PRO A 70 -1.91 1.79 4.20
N ASN A 71 -2.27 3.06 4.01
CA ASN A 71 -1.73 4.19 4.77
C ASN A 71 -0.21 4.41 4.69
N PHE A 72 0.53 3.69 3.83
CA PHE A 72 1.98 3.87 3.68
C PHE A 72 2.35 5.37 3.56
N PRO A 73 3.34 5.91 4.31
CA PRO A 73 4.29 5.23 5.20
C PRO A 73 3.84 5.07 6.67
N ALA A 74 2.57 5.37 6.99
CA ALA A 74 2.02 5.22 8.33
C ALA A 74 1.58 3.78 8.64
N ARG A 75 1.24 3.54 9.91
CA ARG A 75 0.77 2.23 10.38
C ARG A 75 -0.44 1.74 9.59
N PHE A 76 -0.41 0.47 9.20
CA PHE A 76 -1.53 -0.24 8.60
C PHE A 76 -2.21 -1.16 9.65
N PRO A 77 -3.50 -1.48 9.50
CA PRO A 77 -4.20 -2.38 10.42
C PRO A 77 -3.63 -3.79 10.37
N VAL A 78 -3.62 -4.48 11.51
CA VAL A 78 -3.24 -5.90 11.65
C VAL A 78 -4.27 -6.62 12.53
N PRO A 79 -4.57 -7.92 12.31
CA PRO A 79 -4.01 -8.78 11.26
C PRO A 79 -4.47 -8.37 9.86
N ILE A 80 -3.61 -8.57 8.85
CA ILE A 80 -3.88 -8.20 7.46
C ILE A 80 -3.45 -9.32 6.50
N SER A 81 -4.22 -9.50 5.43
CA SER A 81 -3.92 -10.42 4.34
C SER A 81 -4.31 -9.78 3.00
N CYS A 82 -3.32 -9.30 2.25
CA CYS A 82 -3.49 -8.71 0.93
C CYS A 82 -3.02 -9.69 -0.16
N THR A 83 -3.72 -9.70 -1.28
CA THR A 83 -3.28 -10.43 -2.48
C THR A 83 -3.47 -9.55 -3.71
N TRP A 84 -2.43 -9.40 -4.52
CA TRP A 84 -2.47 -8.73 -5.83
C TRP A 84 -2.04 -9.71 -6.90
N ILE A 85 -2.65 -9.60 -8.09
CA ILE A 85 -2.25 -10.38 -9.26
C ILE A 85 -1.74 -9.41 -10.32
N ILE A 86 -0.50 -9.57 -10.76
CA ILE A 86 0.01 -8.87 -11.94
C ILE A 86 -0.22 -9.80 -13.13
N ASP A 87 -0.94 -9.30 -14.14
CA ASP A 87 -1.23 -9.98 -15.39
C ASP A 87 -0.47 -9.31 -16.53
N ALA A 88 0.62 -9.95 -16.95
CA ALA A 88 1.45 -9.55 -18.07
C ALA A 88 1.12 -10.32 -19.37
N SER A 89 0.07 -11.15 -19.39
CA SER A 89 -0.22 -12.07 -20.51
C SER A 89 -0.54 -11.36 -21.83
N ALA A 90 -1.09 -10.14 -21.76
CA ALA A 90 -1.41 -9.32 -22.92
C ALA A 90 -0.21 -8.52 -23.47
N ILE A 91 0.91 -8.48 -22.74
CA ILE A 91 2.09 -7.68 -23.10
C ILE A 91 3.02 -8.54 -23.95
N VAL A 92 3.15 -8.17 -25.22
CA VAL A 92 3.96 -8.91 -26.20
C VAL A 92 5.29 -8.21 -26.42
N GLY A 93 6.39 -8.88 -26.07
CA GLY A 93 7.73 -8.42 -26.35
C GLY A 93 8.77 -9.51 -26.11
N ALA A 94 9.84 -9.51 -26.91
CA ALA A 94 10.97 -10.39 -26.64
C ALA A 94 11.66 -9.95 -25.35
N ASN A 95 11.80 -10.86 -24.38
CA ASN A 95 12.48 -10.65 -23.09
C ASN A 95 11.71 -9.81 -22.04
N VAL A 96 10.40 -9.70 -22.16
CA VAL A 96 9.57 -9.04 -21.15
C VAL A 96 9.49 -9.93 -19.89
N SER A 97 9.66 -9.32 -18.72
CA SER A 97 9.57 -9.97 -17.42
C SER A 97 8.88 -9.06 -16.42
N ILE A 98 8.26 -9.64 -15.39
CA ILE A 98 7.72 -8.84 -14.28
C ILE A 98 8.88 -8.55 -13.32
N VAL A 99 9.17 -7.28 -13.11
CA VAL A 99 10.25 -6.80 -12.23
C VAL A 99 9.63 -6.01 -11.08
N LEU A 100 10.02 -6.34 -9.86
CA LEU A 100 9.63 -5.62 -8.65
C LEU A 100 10.83 -4.85 -8.11
N TYR A 101 10.68 -3.57 -7.83
CA TYR A 101 11.72 -2.73 -7.23
C TYR A 101 11.42 -2.49 -5.74
N LEU A 102 12.40 -2.79 -4.89
CA LEU A 102 12.27 -2.77 -3.43
C LEU A 102 12.83 -1.48 -2.81
N THR A 103 12.59 -0.34 -3.47
CA THR A 103 13.13 0.97 -3.08
C THR A 103 12.53 1.49 -1.77
N GLN A 104 11.29 1.10 -1.45
CA GLN A 104 10.56 1.52 -0.25
C GLN A 104 9.98 0.31 0.50
N GLN A 105 10.84 -0.69 0.73
CA GLN A 105 10.52 -1.92 1.46
C GLN A 105 10.94 -1.79 2.93
N TYR A 106 9.99 -1.58 3.84
CA TYR A 106 10.30 -1.41 5.28
C TYR A 106 9.84 -2.59 6.14
N VAL A 107 8.89 -3.42 5.69
CA VAL A 107 8.59 -4.69 6.39
C VAL A 107 9.71 -5.70 6.17
N LEU A 108 10.06 -6.43 7.23
CA LEU A 108 11.14 -7.42 7.24
C LEU A 108 10.71 -8.81 6.77
N GLY A 109 9.43 -8.99 6.45
CA GLY A 109 8.87 -10.26 6.01
C GLY A 109 7.38 -10.18 5.73
N GLY A 110 6.77 -11.35 5.54
CA GLY A 110 5.34 -11.49 5.24
C GLY A 110 4.98 -11.32 3.77
N LEU A 111 5.95 -11.01 2.90
CA LEU A 111 5.77 -10.95 1.45
C LEU A 111 6.14 -12.28 0.80
N ARG A 112 5.22 -12.81 0.00
CA ARG A 112 5.40 -14.01 -0.81
C ARG A 112 5.01 -13.73 -2.25
N PHE A 113 5.85 -14.18 -3.17
CA PHE A 113 5.70 -14.03 -4.60
C PHE A 113 5.58 -15.41 -5.24
N THR A 114 4.51 -15.64 -5.99
CA THR A 114 4.25 -16.93 -6.64
C THR A 114 4.05 -16.74 -8.13
N GLU A 115 4.87 -17.41 -8.94
CA GLU A 115 4.74 -17.37 -10.39
C GLU A 115 3.67 -18.36 -10.89
N TYR A 116 2.92 -17.96 -11.92
CA TYR A 116 1.98 -18.85 -12.60
C TYR A 116 2.13 -18.76 -14.12
N MET A 117 2.13 -19.93 -14.79
CA MET A 117 2.05 -20.00 -16.25
C MET A 117 0.65 -19.66 -16.77
N TYR A 118 -0.36 -19.94 -15.95
CA TYR A 118 -1.75 -19.61 -16.20
C TYR A 118 -2.44 -19.29 -14.88
N TYR A 119 -3.24 -18.23 -14.85
CA TYR A 119 -3.99 -17.81 -13.68
C TYR A 119 -5.44 -17.48 -14.06
N SER A 120 -6.38 -18.12 -13.38
CA SER A 120 -7.77 -17.69 -13.24
C SER A 120 -8.25 -17.96 -11.82
N ASP A 121 -9.45 -17.48 -11.48
CA ASP A 121 -10.02 -17.69 -10.14
C ASP A 121 -10.25 -19.18 -9.83
N ASP A 122 -10.65 -19.96 -10.85
CA ASP A 122 -10.97 -21.40 -10.72
C ASP A 122 -9.80 -22.33 -11.04
N TYR A 123 -8.78 -21.86 -11.74
CA TYR A 123 -7.70 -22.71 -12.24
C TYR A 123 -6.36 -21.97 -12.28
N LYS A 124 -5.35 -22.56 -11.64
CA LYS A 124 -4.01 -21.98 -11.52
C LYS A 124 -2.97 -23.03 -11.85
N VAL A 125 -2.02 -22.68 -12.72
CA VAL A 125 -0.90 -23.54 -13.10
C VAL A 125 0.37 -22.93 -12.54
N PRO A 126 0.94 -23.47 -11.43
CA PRO A 126 2.13 -22.91 -10.83
C PRO A 126 3.31 -23.03 -11.80
N SER A 127 4.08 -21.96 -11.89
CA SER A 127 5.45 -22.01 -12.37
C SER A 127 6.32 -22.29 -11.15
N MET A 128 7.34 -23.14 -11.24
CA MET A 128 8.01 -23.80 -10.09
C MET A 128 8.69 -22.87 -9.05
N ASN A 129 8.52 -21.55 -9.12
CA ASN A 129 9.16 -20.57 -8.25
C ASN A 129 8.17 -19.93 -7.29
N VAL A 130 8.45 -20.09 -6.00
CA VAL A 130 7.89 -19.30 -4.91
C VAL A 130 9.06 -18.59 -4.24
N TYR A 131 8.99 -17.27 -4.13
CA TYR A 131 9.99 -16.47 -3.43
C TYR A 131 9.34 -15.83 -2.20
N GLU A 132 9.90 -16.06 -1.02
CA GLU A 132 9.50 -15.39 0.22
C GLU A 132 10.60 -14.42 0.60
N LEU A 133 10.22 -13.16 0.82
CA LEU A 133 11.18 -12.11 1.15
C LEU A 133 11.68 -12.32 2.59
N SER A 134 12.99 -12.48 2.75
CA SER A 134 13.63 -12.53 4.07
C SER A 134 14.07 -11.16 4.57
N GLU A 135 14.42 -11.08 5.85
CA GLU A 135 14.98 -9.87 6.46
C GLU A 135 16.30 -9.43 5.78
N ASP A 136 17.15 -10.39 5.41
CA ASP A 136 18.40 -10.13 4.71
C ASP A 136 18.16 -9.55 3.31
N ASP A 137 17.13 -10.03 2.60
CA ASP A 137 16.78 -9.56 1.27
C ASP A 137 16.35 -8.08 1.28
N VAL A 138 15.61 -7.66 2.29
CA VAL A 138 15.16 -6.26 2.45
C VAL A 138 16.35 -5.28 2.45
N THR A 139 17.50 -5.72 2.96
CA THR A 139 18.70 -4.88 3.08
C THR A 139 19.68 -5.03 1.92
N SER A 140 19.56 -6.09 1.11
CA SER A 140 20.56 -6.47 0.10
C SER A 140 20.03 -6.50 -1.33
N VAL A 141 18.75 -6.81 -1.53
CA VAL A 141 18.13 -7.01 -2.84
C VAL A 141 17.45 -5.73 -3.34
N PRO A 142 17.88 -5.15 -4.47
CA PRO A 142 17.26 -3.95 -5.04
C PRO A 142 16.02 -4.25 -5.89
N TRP A 143 15.95 -5.43 -6.48
CA TRP A 143 14.85 -5.86 -7.34
C TRP A 143 14.74 -7.37 -7.43
N ILE A 144 13.56 -7.86 -7.79
CA ILE A 144 13.28 -9.27 -8.05
C ILE A 144 12.64 -9.38 -9.43
N ARG A 145 13.00 -10.41 -10.19
CA ARG A 145 12.52 -10.63 -11.57
C ARG A 145 11.83 -11.99 -11.68
N PHE A 146 10.69 -11.99 -12.36
CA PHE A 146 9.86 -13.16 -12.62
C PHE A 146 9.66 -13.32 -14.12
N GLY A 147 9.75 -14.56 -14.61
CA GLY A 147 9.70 -14.90 -16.03
C GLY A 147 8.32 -15.35 -16.52
N SER A 148 7.39 -15.60 -15.61
CA SER A 148 6.04 -16.09 -15.91
C SER A 148 5.09 -14.92 -16.18
N PRO A 149 4.03 -15.13 -17.00
CA PRO A 149 3.11 -14.06 -17.39
C PRO A 149 2.18 -13.61 -16.26
N TYR A 150 2.07 -14.38 -15.18
CA TYR A 150 1.27 -14.04 -14.02
C TYR A 150 2.12 -14.12 -12.75
N LEU A 151 1.95 -13.13 -11.89
CA LEU A 151 2.61 -13.07 -10.58
C LEU A 151 1.59 -12.74 -9.50
N GLU A 152 1.46 -13.64 -8.52
CA GLU A 152 0.74 -13.35 -7.28
C GLU A 152 1.69 -12.74 -6.26
N VAL A 153 1.38 -11.52 -5.82
CA VAL A 153 2.04 -10.87 -4.69
C VAL A 153 1.11 -10.99 -3.49
N ARG A 154 1.53 -11.75 -2.49
CA ARG A 154 0.76 -11.96 -1.25
C ARG A 154 1.50 -11.34 -0.07
N PHE A 155 0.78 -10.55 0.72
CA PHE A 155 1.28 -9.98 1.95
C PHE A 155 0.42 -10.41 3.14
N THR A 156 1.03 -10.95 4.18
CA THR A 156 0.35 -11.29 5.44
C THR A 156 1.15 -10.79 6.63
N MET A 157 0.46 -10.20 7.62
CA MET A 157 1.10 -9.72 8.84
C MET A 157 0.12 -9.73 10.01
N ASP A 158 0.54 -10.34 11.12
CA ASP A 158 -0.30 -10.44 12.33
C ASP A 158 -0.02 -9.31 13.34
N SER A 159 1.19 -8.72 13.31
CA SER A 159 1.62 -7.68 14.25
C SER A 159 2.64 -6.72 13.63
N LEU A 160 2.63 -5.45 14.07
CA LEU A 160 3.60 -4.43 13.67
C LEU A 160 4.88 -4.42 14.52
N TYR A 161 4.90 -5.16 15.64
CA TYR A 161 6.00 -5.09 16.59
C TYR A 161 7.23 -5.85 16.10
N GLY A 162 8.35 -5.14 15.92
CA GLY A 162 9.63 -5.74 15.52
C GLY A 162 9.69 -6.23 14.07
N THR A 163 8.69 -5.90 13.25
CA THR A 163 8.58 -6.39 11.87
C THR A 163 9.05 -5.38 10.82
N HIS A 164 9.69 -4.29 11.23
CA HIS A 164 10.03 -3.16 10.37
C HIS A 164 11.46 -2.65 10.57
N LEU A 165 12.09 -2.21 9.48
CA LEU A 165 13.33 -1.42 9.51
C LEU A 165 13.11 -0.11 10.28
N ARG A 166 14.06 0.24 11.15
CA ARG A 166 14.03 1.50 11.91
C ARG A 166 14.98 2.52 11.30
N ALA A 167 14.52 3.76 11.14
CA ALA A 167 15.35 4.86 10.70
C ALA A 167 16.14 5.47 11.88
N LEU A 168 17.46 5.23 11.91
CA LEU A 168 18.34 5.76 12.97
C LEU A 168 18.46 7.31 13.00
N ASP A 169 18.28 8.00 11.86
CA ASP A 169 18.33 9.47 11.83
C ASP A 169 16.95 10.04 12.15
N ARG A 170 16.79 10.56 13.38
CA ARG A 170 15.60 11.26 13.90
C ARG A 170 14.36 10.41 14.20
N LEU A 171 14.50 9.10 14.47
CA LEU A 171 13.46 8.25 15.09
C LEU A 171 12.08 8.26 14.38
N LEU A 172 12.05 8.42 13.06
CA LEU A 172 10.78 8.34 12.33
C LEU A 172 10.42 6.87 12.10
N ASP A 173 9.26 6.46 12.60
CA ASP A 173 8.71 5.13 12.35
C ASP A 173 8.04 5.08 10.98
N VAL A 174 8.64 4.35 10.03
CA VAL A 174 8.05 4.05 8.72
C VAL A 174 7.50 2.63 8.74
N TYR A 175 6.27 2.46 8.29
CA TYR A 175 5.58 1.18 8.25
C TYR A 175 5.25 0.76 6.82
N GLY A 176 5.25 -0.56 6.61
CA GLY A 176 4.75 -1.15 5.38
C GLY A 176 5.73 -1.12 4.22
N PHE A 177 5.18 -1.04 3.01
CA PHE A 177 5.98 -0.95 1.79
C PHE A 177 5.24 -0.18 0.68
N ASN A 178 6.01 0.27 -0.30
CA ASN A 178 5.53 0.83 -1.56
C ASN A 178 6.44 0.30 -2.69
N ILE A 179 6.03 -0.85 -3.25
CA ILE A 179 6.78 -1.59 -4.27
C ILE A 179 6.30 -1.10 -5.64
N THR A 180 7.24 -0.70 -6.48
CA THR A 180 6.97 -0.44 -7.91
C THR A 180 7.15 -1.73 -8.69
N TYR A 181 6.22 -2.05 -9.58
CA TYR A 181 6.38 -3.13 -10.55
C TYR A 181 6.42 -2.58 -11.97
N GLU A 182 7.16 -3.27 -12.83
CA GLU A 182 7.21 -3.04 -14.27
C GLU A 182 7.20 -4.37 -15.02
N VAL A 183 6.59 -4.38 -16.20
CA VAL A 183 6.56 -5.50 -17.12
C VAL A 183 7.46 -5.15 -18.31
N ASP A 184 8.77 -5.22 -18.07
CA ASP A 184 9.83 -4.80 -18.99
C ASP A 184 11.16 -5.46 -18.57
N THR A 185 12.25 -5.02 -19.18
CA THR A 185 13.62 -5.26 -18.77
C THR A 185 13.98 -4.48 -17.51
N VAL A 186 14.88 -5.04 -16.70
CA VAL A 186 15.35 -4.41 -15.46
C VAL A 186 16.08 -3.09 -15.78
N LYS A 187 15.74 -2.01 -15.08
CA LYS A 187 16.41 -0.71 -15.25
C LYS A 187 17.90 -0.77 -14.88
N PRO A 188 18.76 0.05 -15.51
CA PRO A 188 20.20 0.05 -15.23
C PRO A 188 20.54 0.62 -13.84
N HIS A 189 19.72 1.52 -13.30
CA HIS A 189 19.94 2.14 -11.99
C HIS A 189 18.87 1.66 -11.02
N THR A 190 19.28 0.89 -10.02
CA THR A 190 18.38 0.34 -8.99
C THR A 190 18.99 0.53 -7.61
N CYS A 191 18.13 0.63 -6.59
CA CYS A 191 18.55 0.67 -5.20
C CYS A 191 17.48 0.01 -4.32
N ASN A 192 17.92 -0.50 -3.18
CA ASN A 192 17.04 -1.04 -2.15
C ASN A 192 16.75 0.03 -1.07
N ALA A 193 15.85 -0.29 -0.15
CA ALA A 193 15.42 0.61 0.93
C ALA A 193 16.58 1.26 1.71
N LEU A 194 17.65 0.51 2.01
CA LEU A 194 18.81 1.06 2.70
C LEU A 194 19.63 2.00 1.81
N ARG A 195 19.99 1.55 0.60
CA ARG A 195 20.91 2.29 -0.27
C ARG A 195 20.26 3.54 -0.85
N CYS A 196 18.98 3.50 -1.20
CA CYS A 196 18.25 4.70 -1.65
C CYS A 196 18.25 5.79 -0.56
N ARG A 197 18.05 5.39 0.71
CA ARG A 197 18.06 6.31 1.86
C ARG A 197 19.42 6.96 2.09
N PHE A 198 20.51 6.19 2.08
CA PHE A 198 21.85 6.71 2.33
C PHE A 198 22.41 7.57 1.18
N LEU A 199 22.02 7.27 -0.06
CA LEU A 199 22.48 8.02 -1.24
C LEU A 199 21.61 9.24 -1.56
N GLY A 200 20.51 9.46 -0.85
CA GLY A 200 19.58 10.57 -1.12
C GLY A 200 18.85 10.44 -2.46
N ASN A 201 18.80 9.23 -3.03
CA ASN A 201 18.25 8.95 -4.35
C ASN A 201 16.85 8.34 -4.21
N CYS A 202 15.81 9.12 -4.52
CA CYS A 202 14.43 8.63 -4.59
C CYS A 202 14.08 8.30 -6.05
N TYR A 203 14.41 7.08 -6.50
CA TYR A 203 14.00 6.60 -7.82
C TYR A 203 12.64 5.89 -7.72
N ALA A 204 11.61 6.69 -7.50
CA ALA A 204 10.27 6.40 -7.98
C ALA A 204 9.77 7.73 -8.53
N LYS A 205 10.16 8.06 -9.77
CA LYS A 205 9.53 9.19 -10.43
C LYS A 205 8.02 8.91 -10.56
N PRO A 206 7.15 9.93 -10.61
CA PRO A 206 5.72 9.73 -10.83
C PRO A 206 5.38 8.94 -12.10
N ASP A 207 6.28 8.93 -13.09
CA ASP A 207 6.19 8.20 -14.36
C ASP A 207 7.05 6.92 -14.37
N TYR A 208 7.70 6.57 -13.25
CA TYR A 208 8.49 5.35 -13.08
C TYR A 208 9.65 5.19 -14.09
N SER A 209 10.16 6.30 -14.65
CA SER A 209 11.30 6.32 -15.60
C SER A 209 12.67 6.53 -14.98
#